data_AF-A0A6N3CNQ5-F1
#
_entry.id   AF-A0A6N3CNQ5-F1
#
_cell.length_a   1.000
_cell.length_b   1.000
_cell.length_c   1.000
_cell.angle_alpha   90.00
_cell.angle_beta   90.00
_cell.angle_gamma   90.00
#
_symmetry.space_group_name_H-M   'P 1'
#
loop_
_entity.id
_entity.type
_entity.pdbx_description
1 polymer ?
#
loop_
_entity_poly.entity_id
_entity_poly.type
_entity_poly.pdbx_seq_one_letter_code
_entity_poly.pdbx_strand_id
1 'polypeptide(L)'
;MIQLLLGLLAIIFIGFYSYYLFRKKLLSPTIISCISWGVFIFIYIIFYRYIAYEVSFKTINIIIGSIIFTLMGEFIARKIVFRKEKNIKKREKRKFYISTPKYWTYFICFMSIIIAIYRFYDLYKFSLTIGNNQGILGTLSSSRLAYAMGEYTGGNLFVSLLTIVSEIFCYSYIFILLNNFICFKTIERRNILPIVSYCLIVISFNNRTEYLKIGFAFIIVLLYFIYSYPNIFNIKKQILKKIVQIVFIIAVLFFVYGNLTREKAEDSKIINEIIAYSSASIVGLDQYLNNPWDNNPYFGFYTLKGTYDFFGIKHDSVAPHHLKFFSYGDGTYSSNIYTSLVLPIQDYGIIGMLISRMIISFTCTKIFNRTILEKISNKMFLLIIMSSLFGYMYINTPIADRFYGYLLSPDTLIKYTVYTYIVICFLLKYKLIIEEDTNLE
;
A
#
# COMPACT_ATOMS: atom_id res chain seq x y z
N MET A 1 2.38 -7.22 -29.07
CA MET A 1 3.57 -7.71 -28.32
C MET A 1 4.79 -6.76 -28.32
N ILE A 2 5.29 -6.29 -29.49
CA ILE A 2 6.52 -5.46 -29.58
C ILE A 2 6.46 -4.20 -28.70
N GLN A 3 5.31 -3.53 -28.66
CA GLN A 3 5.12 -2.30 -27.90
C GLN A 3 5.29 -2.51 -26.38
N LEU A 4 4.83 -3.66 -25.85
CA LEU A 4 5.01 -4.03 -24.44
C LEU A 4 6.49 -4.29 -24.12
N LEU A 5 7.23 -4.91 -25.04
CA LEU A 5 8.66 -5.16 -24.87
C LEU A 5 9.44 -3.84 -24.85
N LEU A 6 9.16 -2.93 -25.79
CA LEU A 6 9.75 -1.59 -25.81
C LEU A 6 9.40 -0.80 -24.55
N GLY A 7 8.15 -0.89 -24.08
CA GLY A 7 7.70 -0.29 -22.84
C GLY A 7 8.46 -0.83 -21.62
N LEU A 8 8.64 -2.14 -21.53
CA LEU A 8 9.40 -2.78 -20.45
C LEU A 8 10.87 -2.31 -20.45
N LEU A 9 11.51 -2.28 -21.62
CA LEU A 9 12.88 -1.78 -21.76
C LEU A 9 13.01 -0.31 -21.33
N ALA A 10 12.06 0.54 -21.73
CA ALA A 10 12.02 1.94 -21.32
C ALA A 10 11.87 2.08 -19.79
N ILE A 11 11.00 1.30 -19.16
CA ILE A 11 10.80 1.30 -17.71
C ILE A 11 12.06 0.87 -16.96
N ILE A 12 12.71 -0.19 -17.44
CA ILE A 12 13.98 -0.68 -16.90
C ILE A 12 15.05 0.41 -17.01
N PHE A 13 15.17 1.04 -18.18
CA PHE A 13 16.10 2.14 -18.41
C PHE A 13 15.85 3.32 -17.46
N ILE A 14 14.60 3.77 -17.32
CA ILE A 14 14.24 4.86 -16.40
C ILE A 14 14.55 4.47 -14.95
N GLY A 15 14.30 3.21 -14.57
CA GLY A 15 14.63 2.68 -13.25
C GLY A 15 16.12 2.73 -12.95
N PHE A 16 16.96 2.26 -13.87
CA PHE A 16 18.43 2.33 -13.75
C PHE A 16 18.91 3.78 -13.74
N TYR A 17 18.42 4.61 -14.65
CA TYR A 17 18.76 6.03 -14.71
C TYR A 17 18.45 6.73 -13.39
N SER A 18 17.25 6.53 -12.85
CA SER A 18 16.82 7.05 -11.55
C SER A 18 17.71 6.56 -10.40
N TYR A 19 18.07 5.27 -10.40
CA TYR A 19 18.97 4.69 -9.40
C TYR A 19 20.34 5.38 -9.37
N TYR A 20 20.94 5.67 -10.52
CA TYR A 20 22.20 6.41 -10.59
C TYR A 20 22.02 7.89 -10.28
N LEU A 21 21.00 8.54 -10.83
CA LEU A 21 20.68 9.95 -10.62
C LEU A 21 20.49 10.28 -9.14
N PHE A 22 19.86 9.38 -8.38
CA PHE A 22 19.58 9.54 -6.96
C PHE A 22 20.60 8.84 -6.05
N ARG A 23 21.80 8.59 -6.55
CA ARG A 23 22.94 8.06 -5.77
C ARG A 23 22.62 6.75 -5.04
N LYS A 24 21.95 5.83 -5.73
CA LYS A 24 21.61 4.49 -5.24
C LYS A 24 20.61 4.47 -4.07
N LYS A 25 19.81 5.54 -3.91
CA LYS A 25 18.68 5.57 -2.95
C LYS A 25 17.46 4.84 -3.56
N LEU A 26 17.22 3.60 -3.12
CA LEU A 26 16.09 2.73 -3.42
C LEU A 26 14.75 3.25 -2.89
N LEU A 27 14.77 4.04 -1.81
CA LEU A 27 13.56 4.73 -1.34
C LEU A 27 13.27 5.93 -2.24
N SER A 28 12.68 5.62 -3.39
CA SER A 28 12.40 6.52 -4.52
C SER A 28 11.03 6.18 -5.10
N PRO A 29 10.07 7.12 -5.16
CA PRO A 29 8.79 6.86 -5.82
C PRO A 29 8.96 6.43 -7.27
N THR A 30 9.96 6.95 -8.00
CA THR A 30 10.24 6.55 -9.38
C THR A 30 10.69 5.09 -9.46
N ILE A 31 11.65 4.67 -8.63
CA ILE A 31 12.15 3.29 -8.64
C ILE A 31 11.02 2.32 -8.26
N ILE A 32 10.22 2.65 -7.23
CA ILE A 32 9.09 1.82 -6.81
C ILE A 32 8.05 1.71 -7.95
N SER A 33 7.76 2.82 -8.63
CA SER A 33 6.86 2.84 -9.79
C SER A 33 7.41 1.99 -10.95
N CYS A 34 8.70 2.09 -11.27
CA CYS A 34 9.33 1.27 -12.31
C CYS A 34 9.27 -0.22 -11.98
N ILE A 35 9.55 -0.61 -10.73
CA ILE A 35 9.47 -2.01 -10.30
C ILE A 35 8.03 -2.51 -10.43
N SER A 36 7.06 -1.74 -9.93
CA SER A 36 5.65 -2.15 -9.97
C SER A 36 5.15 -2.32 -11.41
N TRP A 37 5.30 -1.31 -12.27
CA TRP A 37 4.91 -1.41 -13.68
C TRP A 37 5.71 -2.47 -14.44
N GLY A 38 7.01 -2.59 -14.17
CA GLY A 38 7.88 -3.57 -14.83
C GLY A 38 7.45 -5.00 -14.54
N VAL A 39 7.13 -5.33 -13.29
CA VAL A 39 6.61 -6.66 -12.92
C VAL A 39 5.30 -6.95 -13.63
N PHE A 40 4.38 -5.99 -13.69
CA PHE A 40 3.06 -6.18 -14.30
C PHE A 40 3.14 -6.36 -15.82
N ILE A 41 3.92 -5.53 -16.51
CA ILE A 41 4.15 -5.67 -17.95
C ILE A 41 4.89 -6.98 -18.26
N PHE A 42 5.85 -7.38 -17.42
CA PHE A 42 6.55 -8.65 -17.58
C PHE A 42 5.59 -9.85 -17.46
N ILE A 43 4.70 -9.84 -16.47
CA ILE A 43 3.67 -10.87 -16.33
C ILE A 43 2.73 -10.85 -17.54
N TYR A 44 2.30 -9.68 -18.02
CA TYR A 44 1.49 -9.56 -19.24
C TYR A 44 2.18 -10.23 -20.45
N ILE A 45 3.48 -10.02 -20.64
CA ILE A 45 4.24 -10.62 -21.74
C ILE A 45 4.29 -12.15 -21.62
N ILE A 46 4.53 -12.69 -20.42
CA ILE A 46 4.56 -14.14 -20.18
C ILE A 46 3.20 -14.78 -20.52
N PHE A 47 2.10 -14.14 -20.11
CA PHE A 47 0.75 -14.65 -20.30
C PHE A 47 0.06 -14.09 -21.54
N TYR A 48 0.79 -13.49 -22.49
CA TYR A 48 0.22 -12.83 -23.67
C TYR A 48 -0.74 -13.72 -24.44
N ARG A 49 -0.39 -15.00 -24.62
CA ARG A 49 -1.21 -15.99 -25.33
C ARG A 49 -2.56 -16.25 -24.66
N TYR A 50 -2.62 -16.16 -23.33
CA TYR A 50 -3.87 -16.36 -22.57
C TYR A 50 -4.73 -15.09 -22.54
N ILE A 51 -4.08 -13.92 -22.55
CA ILE A 51 -4.78 -12.63 -22.54
C ILE A 51 -5.35 -12.32 -23.92
N ALA A 52 -4.65 -12.70 -24.99
CA ALA A 52 -5.04 -12.53 -26.38
C ALA A 52 -5.52 -11.09 -26.72
N TYR A 53 -4.89 -10.08 -26.11
CA TYR A 53 -5.24 -8.68 -26.32
C TYR A 53 -4.00 -7.85 -26.69
N GLU A 54 -4.10 -7.09 -27.77
CA GLU A 54 -3.05 -6.20 -28.25
C GLU A 54 -3.19 -4.82 -27.62
N VAL A 55 -2.31 -4.50 -26.67
CA VAL A 55 -2.24 -3.16 -26.06
C VAL A 55 -1.70 -2.16 -27.08
N SER A 56 -2.35 -1.00 -27.19
CA SER A 56 -1.97 0.07 -28.11
C SER A 56 -0.73 0.86 -27.64
N PHE A 57 -0.09 1.52 -28.60
CA PHE A 57 1.12 2.31 -28.35
C PHE A 57 0.82 3.53 -27.47
N LYS A 58 -0.40 4.09 -27.60
CA LYS A 58 -0.92 5.20 -26.78
C LYS A 58 -0.89 4.84 -25.29
N THR A 59 -1.33 3.63 -24.94
CA THR A 59 -1.36 3.15 -23.55
C THR A 59 0.03 3.04 -22.95
N ILE A 60 0.97 2.45 -23.69
CA ILE A 60 2.37 2.34 -23.24
C ILE A 60 3.00 3.71 -23.04
N ASN A 61 2.76 4.67 -23.95
CA ASN A 61 3.26 6.03 -23.81
C ASN A 61 2.69 6.76 -22.59
N ILE A 62 1.42 6.54 -22.26
CA ILE A 62 0.79 7.13 -21.07
C ILE A 62 1.39 6.53 -19.78
N ILE A 63 1.64 5.22 -19.75
CA ILE A 63 2.33 4.56 -18.63
C ILE A 63 3.74 5.16 -18.46
N ILE A 64 4.54 5.22 -19.53
CA ILE A 64 5.89 5.79 -19.52
C ILE A 64 5.84 7.27 -19.10
N GLY A 65 4.91 8.05 -19.66
CA GLY A 65 4.70 9.45 -19.31
C GLY A 65 4.44 9.64 -17.81
N SER A 66 3.60 8.78 -17.21
CA SER A 66 3.32 8.84 -15.77
C SER A 66 4.58 8.60 -14.92
N ILE A 67 5.48 7.72 -15.36
CA ILE A 67 6.76 7.44 -14.69
C ILE A 67 7.73 8.60 -14.89
N ILE A 68 7.79 9.21 -16.08
CA ILE A 68 8.63 10.38 -16.36
C ILE A 68 8.20 11.57 -15.48
N PHE A 69 6.90 11.85 -15.38
CA PHE A 69 6.42 12.93 -14.50
C PHE A 69 6.64 12.61 -13.01
N THR A 70 6.56 11.33 -12.63
CA THR A 70 6.99 10.88 -11.29
C THR A 70 8.48 11.17 -11.07
N LEU A 71 9.34 10.88 -12.04
CA LEU A 71 10.77 11.20 -12.00
C LEU A 71 11.04 12.70 -11.88
N MET A 72 10.32 13.53 -12.64
CA MET A 72 10.42 14.99 -12.56
C MET A 72 10.07 15.50 -11.16
N GLY A 73 8.96 15.04 -10.59
CA GLY A 73 8.54 15.41 -9.23
C GLY A 73 9.56 15.03 -8.16
N GLU A 74 10.12 13.82 -8.26
CA GLU A 74 11.17 13.35 -7.36
C GLU A 74 12.45 14.17 -7.51
N PHE A 75 12.87 14.46 -8.74
CA PHE A 75 14.06 15.25 -9.03
C PHE A 75 13.96 16.67 -8.45
N ILE A 76 12.82 17.34 -8.64
CA ILE A 76 12.57 18.67 -8.09
C ILE A 76 12.60 18.61 -6.55
N ALA A 77 11.90 17.66 -5.93
CA ALA A 77 11.90 17.50 -4.48
C ALA A 77 13.30 17.24 -3.91
N ARG A 78 14.06 16.34 -4.53
CA ARG A 78 15.43 16.02 -4.13
C ARG A 78 16.34 17.23 -4.28
N LYS A 79 16.28 18.00 -5.37
CA LYS A 79 17.10 19.23 -5.50
C LYS A 79 16.83 20.23 -4.38
N ILE A 80 15.57 20.45 -4.02
CA ILE A 80 15.20 21.38 -2.94
C ILE A 80 15.65 20.85 -1.57
N VAL A 81 15.49 19.56 -1.30
CA VAL A 81 15.84 18.94 -0.01
C VAL A 81 17.36 18.76 0.15
N PHE A 82 18.08 18.29 -0.88
CA PHE A 82 19.53 18.10 -0.84
C PHE A 82 20.30 19.41 -0.62
N ARG A 83 19.74 20.56 -1.04
CA ARG A 83 20.31 21.88 -0.72
C ARG A 83 20.33 22.14 0.79
N LYS A 84 19.36 21.61 1.55
CA LYS A 84 19.36 21.64 3.03
C LYS A 84 20.23 20.54 3.65
N GLU A 85 20.31 19.36 3.04
CA GLU A 85 21.11 18.22 3.55
C GLU A 85 22.62 18.50 3.56
N LYS A 86 23.19 19.27 2.62
CA LYS A 86 24.62 19.64 2.64
C LYS A 86 25.05 20.31 3.96
N ASN A 87 24.12 20.95 4.67
CA ASN A 87 24.38 21.61 5.96
C ASN A 87 24.18 20.67 7.16
N ILE A 88 23.49 19.54 6.98
CA ILE A 88 23.28 18.51 8.00
C ILE A 88 24.36 17.44 7.79
N LYS A 89 25.61 17.75 8.13
CA LYS A 89 26.69 16.75 8.18
C LYS A 89 26.20 15.51 8.94
N LYS A 90 26.65 14.33 8.50
CA LYS A 90 26.45 12.98 9.09
C LYS A 90 26.35 13.06 10.62
N ARG A 91 25.13 13.21 11.15
CA ARG A 91 24.86 12.88 12.54
C ARG A 91 24.80 11.37 12.57
N GLU A 92 25.83 10.73 13.11
CA GLU A 92 25.70 9.33 13.50
C GLU A 92 24.50 9.24 14.43
N LYS A 93 23.47 8.53 13.97
CA LYS A 93 22.31 8.25 14.82
C LYS A 93 22.79 7.27 15.87
N ARG A 94 22.79 7.71 17.13
CA ARG A 94 22.97 6.80 18.26
C ARG A 94 21.97 5.66 18.13
N LYS A 95 22.43 4.43 18.39
CA LYS A 95 21.54 3.27 18.48
C LYS A 95 20.79 3.37 19.81
N PHE A 96 19.49 3.10 19.78
CA PHE A 96 18.66 3.05 20.97
C PHE A 96 17.91 1.74 20.99
N TYR A 97 17.99 1.02 22.10
CA TYR A 97 17.09 -0.08 22.36
C TYR A 97 15.73 0.49 22.73
N ILE A 98 14.67 0.03 22.06
CA ILE A 98 13.31 0.52 22.30
C ILE A 98 12.58 -0.50 23.17
N SER A 99 12.40 -0.17 24.45
CA SER A 99 11.69 -1.01 25.41
C SER A 99 10.21 -0.61 25.48
N THR A 100 9.32 -1.59 25.32
CA THR A 100 7.86 -1.43 25.47
C THR A 100 7.39 -2.01 26.80
N PRO A 101 6.47 -1.35 27.53
CA PRO A 101 5.91 -1.89 28.77
C PRO A 101 5.09 -3.17 28.52
N LYS A 102 5.45 -4.28 29.20
CA LYS A 102 4.81 -5.60 29.00
C LYS A 102 3.28 -5.55 29.14
N TYR A 103 2.79 -4.97 30.24
CA TYR A 103 1.35 -4.84 30.51
C TYR A 103 0.62 -4.11 29.37
N TRP A 104 1.23 -3.03 28.86
CA TRP A 104 0.63 -2.22 27.80
C TRP A 104 0.57 -2.96 26.46
N THR A 105 1.63 -3.68 26.10
CA THR A 105 1.64 -4.53 24.90
C THR A 105 0.57 -5.61 24.95
N TYR A 106 0.40 -6.29 26.10
CA TYR A 106 -0.64 -7.31 26.25
C TYR A 106 -2.03 -6.71 26.22
N PHE A 107 -2.24 -5.54 26.84
CA PHE A 107 -3.52 -4.82 26.78
C PHE A 107 -3.93 -4.46 25.34
N ILE A 108 -3.01 -3.89 24.55
CA ILE A 108 -3.29 -3.58 23.13
C ILE A 108 -3.63 -4.84 22.33
N CYS A 109 -2.90 -5.93 22.56
CA CYS A 109 -3.16 -7.20 21.90
C CYS A 109 -4.55 -7.76 22.26
N PHE A 110 -4.88 -7.76 23.55
CA PHE A 110 -6.17 -8.21 24.05
C PHE A 110 -7.33 -7.40 23.43
N MET A 111 -7.23 -6.07 23.44
CA MET A 111 -8.21 -5.20 22.79
C MET A 111 -8.35 -5.49 21.29
N SER A 112 -7.22 -5.67 20.59
CA SER A 112 -7.20 -5.99 19.15
C SER A 112 -7.87 -7.33 18.83
N ILE A 113 -7.72 -8.34 19.70
CA ILE A 113 -8.39 -9.64 19.57
C ILE A 113 -9.90 -9.48 19.78
N ILE A 114 -10.34 -8.73 20.79
CA ILE A 114 -11.77 -8.45 21.01
C ILE A 114 -12.38 -7.78 19.78
N ILE A 115 -11.69 -6.79 19.22
CA ILE A 115 -12.13 -6.09 18.00
C ILE A 115 -12.20 -7.06 16.82
N ALA A 116 -11.21 -7.94 16.65
CA ALA A 116 -11.22 -8.94 15.58
C ALA A 116 -12.43 -9.88 15.70
N ILE A 117 -12.71 -10.39 16.90
CA ILE A 117 -13.86 -11.25 17.17
C ILE A 117 -15.16 -10.51 16.90
N TYR A 118 -15.31 -9.30 17.43
CA TYR A 118 -16.51 -8.48 17.22
C TYR A 118 -16.75 -8.22 15.73
N ARG A 119 -15.74 -7.74 14.99
CA ARG A 119 -15.88 -7.43 13.56
C ARG A 119 -16.22 -8.65 12.73
N PHE A 120 -15.60 -9.79 13.04
CA PHE A 120 -15.90 -11.03 12.34
C PHE A 120 -17.31 -11.53 12.64
N TYR A 121 -17.77 -11.40 13.89
CA TYR A 121 -19.13 -11.74 14.29
C TYR A 121 -20.18 -10.81 13.65
N ASP A 122 -19.89 -9.51 13.56
CA ASP A 122 -20.74 -8.53 12.88
C ASP A 122 -20.84 -8.84 11.37
N LEU A 123 -19.71 -9.15 10.74
CA LEU A 123 -19.67 -9.60 9.35
C LEU A 123 -20.45 -10.91 9.16
N TYR A 124 -20.36 -11.84 10.11
CA TYR A 124 -21.13 -13.09 10.08
C TYR A 124 -22.64 -12.81 10.16
N LYS A 125 -23.09 -11.98 11.10
CA LYS A 125 -24.51 -11.59 11.19
C LYS A 125 -25.00 -10.95 9.90
N PHE A 126 -24.23 -10.03 9.34
CA PHE A 126 -24.55 -9.42 8.06
C PHE A 126 -24.61 -10.48 6.94
N SER A 127 -23.68 -11.43 6.90
CA SER A 127 -23.69 -12.50 5.90
C SER A 127 -24.96 -13.36 5.96
N LEU A 128 -25.53 -13.58 7.14
CA LEU A 128 -26.79 -14.31 7.29
C LEU A 128 -27.98 -13.54 6.68
N THR A 129 -27.97 -12.20 6.76
CA THR A 129 -29.04 -11.36 6.18
C THR A 129 -29.06 -11.37 4.66
N ILE A 130 -27.93 -11.66 4.03
CA ILE A 130 -27.79 -11.76 2.56
C ILE A 130 -27.83 -13.22 2.06
N GLY A 131 -28.26 -14.17 2.90
CA GLY A 131 -28.51 -15.55 2.48
C GLY A 131 -27.33 -16.52 2.63
N ASN A 132 -26.38 -16.27 3.54
CA ASN A 132 -25.29 -17.22 3.82
C ASN A 132 -25.80 -18.52 4.46
N ASN A 133 -25.86 -19.60 3.68
CA ASN A 133 -26.28 -20.93 4.12
C ASN A 133 -25.12 -21.83 4.58
N GLN A 134 -23.87 -21.39 4.43
CA GLN A 134 -22.66 -22.18 4.78
C GLN A 134 -22.10 -21.82 6.16
N GLY A 135 -22.84 -21.04 6.96
CA GLY A 135 -22.44 -20.61 8.29
C GLY A 135 -21.13 -19.82 8.29
N ILE A 136 -20.29 -20.00 9.31
CA ILE A 136 -19.06 -19.22 9.50
C ILE A 136 -18.12 -19.31 8.27
N LEU A 137 -18.02 -20.47 7.63
CA LEU A 137 -17.12 -20.70 6.50
C LEU A 137 -17.54 -19.94 5.23
N GLY A 138 -18.84 -19.70 5.04
CA GLY A 138 -19.38 -18.93 3.91
C GLY A 138 -19.40 -17.42 4.13
N THR A 139 -19.03 -16.94 5.32
CA THR A 139 -19.14 -15.52 5.69
C THR A 139 -18.39 -14.61 4.72
N LEU A 140 -17.15 -14.98 4.41
CA LEU A 140 -16.26 -14.15 3.61
C LEU A 140 -16.65 -14.15 2.12
N SER A 141 -17.10 -15.29 1.59
CA SER A 141 -17.51 -15.40 0.19
C SER A 141 -18.84 -14.67 -0.08
N SER A 142 -19.85 -14.90 0.77
CA SER A 142 -21.18 -14.29 0.65
C SER A 142 -21.16 -12.78 0.83
N SER A 143 -20.41 -12.26 1.80
CA SER A 143 -20.35 -10.81 2.07
C SER A 143 -19.49 -10.00 1.10
N ARG A 144 -18.82 -10.65 0.13
CA ARG A 144 -17.86 -10.00 -0.76
C ARG A 144 -18.50 -8.95 -1.67
N LEU A 145 -19.63 -9.27 -2.28
CA LEU A 145 -20.33 -8.34 -3.16
C LEU A 145 -20.89 -7.15 -2.38
N ALA A 146 -21.52 -7.38 -1.24
CA ALA A 146 -22.02 -6.31 -0.38
C ALA A 146 -20.90 -5.39 0.15
N TYR A 147 -19.73 -5.95 0.49
CA TYR A 147 -18.55 -5.16 0.85
C TYR A 147 -18.06 -4.33 -0.34
N ALA A 148 -18.06 -4.89 -1.55
CA ALA A 148 -17.69 -4.18 -2.78
C ALA A 148 -18.74 -3.12 -3.16
N MET A 149 -20.01 -3.33 -2.88
CA MET A 149 -21.07 -2.34 -3.15
C MET A 149 -21.12 -1.22 -2.10
N GLY A 150 -20.37 -1.36 -1.00
CA GLY A 150 -20.37 -0.40 0.10
C GLY A 150 -21.60 -0.52 1.01
N GLU A 151 -22.39 -1.59 0.87
CA GLU A 151 -23.58 -1.87 1.68
C GLU A 151 -23.21 -2.25 3.12
N TYR A 152 -21.99 -2.76 3.32
CA TYR A 152 -21.43 -3.06 4.62
C TYR A 152 -20.22 -2.18 4.93
N THR A 153 -20.33 -1.34 5.95
CA THR A 153 -19.29 -0.38 6.36
C THR A 153 -18.37 -0.89 7.46
N GLY A 154 -18.51 -2.16 7.89
CA GLY A 154 -17.54 -2.76 8.82
C GLY A 154 -17.69 -2.36 10.28
N GLY A 155 -18.94 -2.26 10.76
CA GLY A 155 -19.30 -2.01 12.16
C GLY A 155 -19.45 -0.53 12.54
N ASN A 156 -19.75 -0.31 13.82
CA ASN A 156 -19.91 1.03 14.44
C ASN A 156 -18.63 1.87 14.35
N LEU A 157 -18.77 3.20 14.23
CA LEU A 157 -17.71 4.21 14.33
C LEU A 157 -16.63 3.90 15.39
N PHE A 158 -17.01 3.53 16.61
CA PHE A 158 -16.11 3.19 17.70
C PHE A 158 -15.19 2.01 17.37
N VAL A 159 -15.75 0.96 16.77
CA VAL A 159 -14.98 -0.23 16.34
C VAL A 159 -14.05 0.14 15.20
N SER A 160 -14.50 0.99 14.28
CA SER A 160 -13.65 1.53 13.21
C SER A 160 -12.48 2.35 13.78
N LEU A 161 -12.72 3.23 14.75
CA LEU A 161 -11.66 3.99 15.42
C LEU A 161 -10.65 3.08 16.13
N LEU A 162 -11.12 2.10 16.90
CA LEU A 162 -10.24 1.16 17.57
C LEU A 162 -9.45 0.28 16.59
N THR A 163 -10.04 -0.06 15.44
CA THR A 163 -9.33 -0.78 14.38
C THR A 163 -8.15 0.05 13.85
N ILE A 164 -8.33 1.36 13.70
CA ILE A 164 -7.28 2.28 13.30
C ILE A 164 -6.19 2.36 14.38
N VAL A 165 -6.56 2.35 15.66
CA VAL A 165 -5.58 2.28 16.76
C VAL A 165 -4.74 1.00 16.66
N SER A 166 -5.37 -0.16 16.44
CA SER A 166 -4.66 -1.43 16.22
C SER A 166 -3.74 -1.39 15.00
N GLU A 167 -4.17 -0.74 13.91
CA GLU A 167 -3.37 -0.51 12.70
C GLU A 167 -2.10 0.31 13.00
N ILE A 168 -2.25 1.43 13.71
CA ILE A 168 -1.14 2.30 14.11
C ILE A 168 -0.14 1.53 14.97
N PHE A 169 -0.63 0.75 15.94
CA PHE A 169 0.22 -0.10 16.76
C PHE A 169 0.93 -1.17 15.93
N CYS A 170 0.27 -1.80 14.96
CA CYS A 170 0.93 -2.74 14.05
C CYS A 170 2.16 -2.11 13.40
N TYR A 171 2.02 -0.92 12.79
CA TYR A 171 3.14 -0.23 12.14
C TYR A 171 4.23 0.24 13.11
N SER A 172 3.86 0.76 14.28
CA SER A 172 4.83 1.16 15.31
C SER A 172 5.62 -0.06 15.84
N TYR A 173 4.96 -1.19 16.07
CA TYR A 173 5.62 -2.40 16.57
C TYR A 173 6.48 -3.09 15.50
N ILE A 174 6.15 -2.98 14.20
CA ILE A 174 7.06 -3.38 13.12
C ILE A 174 8.38 -2.61 13.22
N PHE A 175 8.33 -1.29 13.43
CA PHE A 175 9.52 -0.48 13.62
C PHE A 175 10.32 -0.90 14.85
N ILE A 176 9.66 -1.05 16.01
CA ILE A 176 10.30 -1.44 17.27
C ILE A 176 10.98 -2.82 17.15
N LEU A 177 10.27 -3.79 16.59
CA LEU A 177 10.77 -5.14 16.36
C LEU A 177 12.02 -5.14 15.49
N LEU A 178 11.97 -4.44 14.34
CA LEU A 178 13.10 -4.37 13.41
C LEU A 178 14.26 -3.56 13.99
N ASN A 179 14.00 -2.48 14.74
CA ASN A 179 15.03 -1.71 15.42
C ASN A 179 15.84 -2.60 16.38
N ASN A 180 15.15 -3.27 17.31
CA ASN A 180 15.80 -4.09 18.32
C ASN A 180 16.52 -5.29 17.67
N PHE A 181 15.90 -5.93 16.67
CA PHE A 181 16.52 -7.04 15.96
C PHE A 181 17.76 -6.63 15.15
N ILE A 182 17.69 -5.51 14.43
CA ILE A 182 18.77 -5.11 13.52
C ILE A 182 19.94 -4.51 14.30
N CYS A 183 19.66 -3.57 15.21
CA CYS A 183 20.68 -2.83 15.97
C CYS A 183 21.24 -3.62 17.17
N PHE A 184 20.42 -4.44 17.85
CA PHE A 184 20.79 -5.12 19.10
C PHE A 184 20.70 -6.65 19.03
N LYS A 185 20.29 -7.23 17.89
CA LYS A 185 20.13 -8.70 17.71
C LYS A 185 19.14 -9.37 18.66
N THR A 186 18.33 -8.60 19.36
CA THR A 186 17.32 -9.08 20.29
C THR A 186 15.94 -9.10 19.64
N ILE A 187 15.22 -10.20 19.83
CA ILE A 187 13.81 -10.34 19.39
C ILE A 187 12.96 -10.55 20.63
N GLU A 188 12.32 -9.48 21.09
CA GLU A 188 11.28 -9.60 22.10
C GLU A 188 10.00 -10.15 21.46
N ARG A 189 9.72 -11.44 21.65
CA ARG A 189 8.56 -12.13 21.05
C ARG A 189 7.23 -11.42 21.32
N ARG A 190 7.08 -10.73 22.45
CA ARG A 190 5.88 -9.94 22.77
C ARG A 190 5.58 -8.84 21.74
N ASN A 191 6.61 -8.27 21.10
CA ASN A 191 6.43 -7.20 20.11
C ASN A 191 5.84 -7.72 18.79
N ILE A 192 5.75 -9.05 18.60
CA ILE A 192 5.07 -9.69 17.47
C ILE A 192 3.54 -9.68 17.67
N LEU A 193 3.07 -9.65 18.93
CA LEU A 193 1.63 -9.79 19.25
C LEU A 193 0.75 -8.68 18.64
N PRO A 194 1.11 -7.38 18.68
CA PRO A 194 0.31 -6.34 18.02
C PRO A 194 0.25 -6.50 16.49
N ILE A 195 1.28 -7.09 15.88
CA ILE A 195 1.31 -7.35 14.43
C ILE A 195 0.35 -8.49 14.09
N VAL A 196 0.43 -9.61 14.82
CA VAL A 196 -0.43 -10.79 14.60
C VAL A 196 -1.90 -10.47 14.90
N SER A 197 -2.18 -9.76 16.00
CA SER A 197 -3.55 -9.39 16.35
C SER A 197 -4.20 -8.45 15.33
N TYR A 198 -3.45 -7.50 14.74
CA TYR A 198 -3.96 -6.72 13.62
C TYR A 198 -4.20 -7.56 12.37
N CYS A 199 -3.32 -8.53 12.06
CA CYS A 199 -3.55 -9.47 10.95
C CYS A 199 -4.86 -10.27 11.11
N LEU A 200 -5.30 -10.55 12.34
CA LEU A 200 -6.61 -11.18 12.60
C LEU A 200 -7.77 -10.21 12.29
N ILE A 201 -7.62 -8.92 12.62
CA ILE A 201 -8.62 -7.91 12.24
C ILE A 201 -8.75 -7.82 10.72
N VAL A 202 -7.63 -7.91 9.99
CA VAL A 202 -7.62 -7.82 8.51
C VAL A 202 -8.49 -8.89 7.84
N ILE A 203 -8.65 -10.07 8.46
CA ILE A 203 -9.53 -11.13 7.94
C ILE A 203 -10.97 -10.60 7.75
N SER A 204 -11.43 -9.70 8.62
CA SER A 204 -12.78 -9.13 8.59
C SER A 204 -13.00 -8.07 7.50
N PHE A 205 -11.95 -7.56 6.85
CA PHE A 205 -12.08 -6.49 5.85
C PHE A 205 -12.44 -7.00 4.45
N ASN A 206 -12.49 -8.31 4.23
CA ASN A 206 -12.66 -8.95 2.91
C ASN A 206 -11.71 -8.43 1.81
N ASN A 207 -10.67 -7.68 2.20
CA ASN A 207 -9.77 -6.95 1.32
C ASN A 207 -8.33 -7.44 1.53
N ARG A 208 -7.93 -8.36 0.65
CA ARG A 208 -6.63 -9.04 0.67
C ARG A 208 -5.44 -8.07 0.56
N THR A 209 -5.68 -6.87 0.00
CA THR A 209 -4.63 -5.88 -0.23
C THR A 209 -4.12 -5.22 1.06
N GLU A 210 -4.84 -5.33 2.18
CA GLU A 210 -4.35 -4.85 3.48
C GLU A 210 -3.14 -5.64 3.99
N TYR A 211 -3.02 -6.94 3.68
CA TYR A 211 -1.82 -7.70 3.99
C TYR A 211 -0.60 -7.21 3.21
N LEU A 212 -0.79 -6.77 1.95
CA LEU A 212 0.27 -6.17 1.16
C LEU A 212 0.76 -4.87 1.81
N LYS A 213 -0.16 -4.07 2.34
CA LYS A 213 0.15 -2.81 3.06
C LYS A 213 1.02 -3.05 4.29
N ILE A 214 0.72 -4.08 5.10
CA ILE A 214 1.57 -4.50 6.23
C ILE A 214 2.96 -4.92 5.72
N GLY A 215 3.00 -5.69 4.64
CA GLY A 215 4.26 -6.10 4.01
C GLY A 215 5.14 -4.93 3.58
N PHE A 216 4.54 -3.88 3.00
CA PHE A 216 5.28 -2.69 2.63
C PHE A 216 5.78 -1.89 3.82
N ALA A 217 5.07 -1.88 4.94
CA ALA A 217 5.58 -1.27 6.16
C ALA A 217 6.90 -1.92 6.61
N PHE A 218 7.01 -3.26 6.53
CA PHE A 218 8.28 -3.96 6.80
C PHE A 218 9.40 -3.52 5.85
N ILE A 219 9.12 -3.44 4.54
CA ILE A 219 10.11 -3.05 3.53
C ILE A 219 10.60 -1.61 3.76
N ILE A 220 9.68 -0.67 4.03
CA ILE A 220 10.01 0.74 4.27
C ILE A 220 10.86 0.91 5.53
N VAL A 221 10.50 0.25 6.62
CA VAL A 221 11.29 0.27 7.85
C VAL A 221 12.69 -0.33 7.62
N LEU A 222 12.78 -1.41 6.85
CA LEU A 222 14.07 -2.01 6.53
C LEU A 222 14.95 -1.09 5.68
N LEU A 223 14.38 -0.42 4.68
CA LEU A 223 15.07 0.60 3.91
C LEU A 223 15.52 1.76 4.79
N TYR A 224 14.71 2.19 5.76
CA TYR A 224 15.11 3.20 6.74
C TYR A 224 16.40 2.80 7.49
N PHE A 225 16.51 1.55 7.94
CA PHE A 225 17.70 1.07 8.65
C PHE A 225 18.92 1.00 7.73
N ILE A 226 18.73 0.47 6.52
CA ILE A 226 19.76 0.43 5.47
C ILE A 226 20.39 1.81 5.24
N TYR A 227 19.57 2.88 5.18
CA TYR A 227 20.08 4.23 4.96
C TYR A 227 20.58 4.92 6.23
N SER A 228 20.02 4.60 7.40
CA SER A 228 20.38 5.23 8.66
C SER A 228 21.70 4.70 9.24
N TYR A 229 22.11 3.49 8.87
CA TYR A 229 23.30 2.84 9.44
C TYR A 229 24.11 2.11 8.35
N PRO A 230 25.12 2.79 7.76
CA PRO A 230 25.85 2.32 6.58
C PRO A 230 26.64 1.01 6.76
N ASN A 231 26.85 0.55 8.01
CA ASN A 231 27.54 -0.72 8.31
C ASN A 231 26.60 -1.90 8.63
N ILE A 232 25.27 -1.73 8.53
CA ILE A 232 24.32 -2.83 8.76
C ILE A 232 24.52 -3.97 7.76
N PHE A 233 25.00 -3.70 6.55
CA PHE A 233 25.21 -4.75 5.53
C PHE A 233 26.38 -5.70 5.80
N ASN A 234 27.24 -5.43 6.80
CA ASN A 234 28.14 -6.47 7.32
C ASN A 234 27.36 -7.59 8.05
N ILE A 235 26.05 -7.40 8.27
CA ILE A 235 25.11 -8.47 8.62
C ILE A 235 24.61 -9.14 7.32
N LYS A 236 25.50 -9.97 6.76
CA LYS A 236 25.38 -11.18 5.89
C LYS A 236 24.03 -11.48 5.21
N LYS A 237 24.10 -12.19 4.05
CA LYS A 237 23.02 -12.88 3.28
C LYS A 237 21.78 -13.37 4.07
N GLN A 238 21.93 -13.64 5.37
CA GLN A 238 20.87 -13.96 6.32
C GLN A 238 19.77 -12.89 6.46
N ILE A 239 20.08 -11.57 6.45
CA ILE A 239 19.02 -10.54 6.47
C ILE A 239 18.22 -10.57 5.17
N LEU A 240 18.91 -10.65 4.02
CA LEU A 240 18.25 -10.76 2.72
C LEU A 240 17.37 -12.02 2.65
N LYS A 241 17.85 -13.16 3.16
CA LYS A 241 17.04 -14.38 3.31
C LYS A 241 15.81 -14.15 4.18
N LYS A 242 15.91 -13.41 5.28
CA LYS A 242 14.76 -13.07 6.14
C LYS A 242 13.77 -12.12 5.48
N ILE A 243 14.23 -11.14 4.69
CA ILE A 243 13.36 -10.28 3.87
C ILE A 243 12.58 -11.14 2.88
N VAL A 244 13.28 -12.01 2.14
CA VAL A 244 12.66 -12.93 1.18
C VAL A 244 11.66 -13.85 1.89
N GLN A 245 11.97 -14.34 3.08
CA GLN A 245 11.03 -15.11 3.90
C GLN A 245 9.79 -14.30 4.30
N ILE A 246 9.93 -13.05 4.72
CA ILE A 246 8.80 -12.18 5.06
C ILE A 246 7.92 -11.94 3.82
N VAL A 247 8.53 -11.59 2.69
CA VAL A 247 7.83 -11.41 1.40
C VAL A 247 7.10 -12.70 0.98
N PHE A 248 7.75 -13.85 1.15
CA PHE A 248 7.15 -15.15 0.87
C PHE A 248 5.97 -15.45 1.80
N ILE A 249 6.08 -15.19 3.11
CA ILE A 249 4.98 -15.36 4.06
C ILE A 249 3.79 -14.45 3.70
N ILE A 250 4.05 -13.19 3.34
CA ILE A 250 3.00 -12.26 2.92
C ILE A 250 2.34 -12.76 1.62
N ALA A 251 3.11 -13.27 0.66
CA ALA A 251 2.57 -13.86 -0.55
C ALA A 251 1.70 -15.09 -0.23
N VAL A 252 2.16 -16.00 0.64
CA VAL A 252 1.37 -17.15 1.09
C VAL A 252 0.09 -16.71 1.78
N LEU A 253 0.14 -15.75 2.71
CA LEU A 253 -1.05 -15.22 3.36
C LEU A 253 -2.03 -14.60 2.36
N PHE A 254 -1.52 -13.86 1.36
CA PHE A 254 -2.31 -13.27 0.29
C PHE A 254 -3.03 -14.36 -0.55
N PHE A 255 -2.32 -15.41 -0.95
CA PHE A 255 -2.90 -16.51 -1.74
C PHE A 255 -3.85 -17.39 -0.93
N VAL A 256 -3.51 -17.73 0.32
CA VAL A 256 -4.37 -18.55 1.20
C VAL A 256 -5.65 -17.81 1.52
N TYR A 257 -5.57 -16.54 1.95
CA TYR A 257 -6.75 -15.70 2.14
C TYR A 257 -7.53 -15.51 0.83
N GLY A 258 -6.81 -15.59 -0.29
CA GLY A 258 -7.39 -15.55 -1.62
C GLY A 258 -8.31 -16.71 -1.96
N ASN A 259 -7.92 -17.90 -1.55
CA ASN A 259 -8.72 -19.11 -1.76
C ASN A 259 -9.92 -19.17 -0.79
N LEU A 260 -9.79 -18.64 0.43
CA LEU A 260 -10.85 -18.69 1.46
C LEU A 260 -12.04 -17.76 1.19
N THR A 261 -11.86 -16.72 0.38
CA THR A 261 -12.88 -15.68 0.12
C THR A 261 -13.70 -15.97 -1.16
N ARG A 262 -13.64 -17.20 -1.70
CA ARG A 262 -14.33 -17.62 -2.93
C ARG A 262 -15.46 -18.60 -2.63
N GLU A 263 -16.58 -18.44 -3.33
CA GLU A 263 -17.48 -19.57 -3.58
C GLU A 263 -16.76 -20.56 -4.49
N LYS A 264 -16.91 -21.86 -4.22
CA LYS A 264 -16.28 -22.96 -4.94
C LYS A 264 -16.79 -23.02 -6.39
N ALA A 265 -16.32 -22.13 -7.26
CA ALA A 265 -16.46 -22.28 -8.69
C ALA A 265 -15.38 -23.25 -9.18
N GLU A 266 -15.80 -24.38 -9.72
CA GLU A 266 -15.00 -25.61 -9.92
C GLU A 266 -13.80 -25.50 -10.89
N ASP A 267 -13.56 -24.38 -11.59
CA ASP A 267 -12.56 -24.36 -12.68
C ASP A 267 -11.56 -23.17 -12.68
N SER A 268 -11.51 -22.35 -11.64
CA SER A 268 -10.60 -21.19 -11.66
C SER A 268 -9.14 -21.57 -11.33
N LYS A 269 -8.39 -21.97 -12.36
CA LYS A 269 -6.93 -22.18 -12.29
C LYS A 269 -6.24 -20.92 -11.76
N ILE A 270 -5.24 -21.07 -10.87
CA ILE A 270 -4.41 -19.99 -10.29
C ILE A 270 -3.89 -19.01 -11.37
N ILE A 271 -3.64 -19.52 -12.58
CA ILE A 271 -3.24 -18.72 -13.75
C ILE A 271 -4.25 -17.60 -14.06
N ASN A 272 -5.55 -17.89 -13.99
CA ASN A 272 -6.60 -16.89 -14.26
C ASN A 272 -6.60 -15.78 -13.20
N GLU A 273 -6.25 -16.10 -11.95
CA GLU A 273 -6.11 -15.08 -10.89
C GLU A 273 -4.90 -14.19 -11.14
N ILE A 274 -3.76 -14.79 -11.47
CA ILE A 274 -2.55 -14.03 -11.81
C ILE A 274 -2.89 -13.07 -12.95
N ILE A 275 -3.50 -13.55 -14.03
CA ILE A 275 -3.90 -12.71 -15.18
C ILE A 275 -4.88 -11.60 -14.76
N ALA A 276 -5.92 -11.92 -14.00
CA ALA A 276 -6.93 -10.95 -13.59
C ALA A 276 -6.36 -9.81 -12.74
N TYR A 277 -5.42 -10.11 -11.82
CA TYR A 277 -4.87 -9.12 -10.90
C TYR A 277 -3.57 -8.45 -11.38
N SER A 278 -2.88 -9.02 -12.37
CA SER A 278 -1.61 -8.47 -12.87
C SER A 278 -1.68 -7.86 -14.27
N SER A 279 -2.67 -8.26 -15.08
CA SER A 279 -2.69 -7.92 -16.51
C SER A 279 -3.99 -7.26 -16.96
N ALA A 280 -5.14 -7.62 -16.37
CA ALA A 280 -6.43 -7.10 -16.80
C ALA A 280 -6.51 -5.56 -16.72
N SER A 281 -5.89 -4.95 -15.71
CA SER A 281 -5.89 -3.50 -15.55
C SER A 281 -5.21 -2.76 -16.70
N ILE A 282 -4.16 -3.32 -17.30
CA ILE A 282 -3.49 -2.74 -18.47
C ILE A 282 -4.43 -2.78 -19.69
N VAL A 283 -5.17 -3.87 -19.86
CA VAL A 283 -6.24 -3.97 -20.87
C VAL A 283 -7.33 -2.94 -20.61
N GLY A 284 -7.78 -2.82 -19.36
CA GLY A 284 -8.79 -1.84 -18.96
C GLY A 284 -8.37 -0.40 -19.27
N LEU A 285 -7.11 -0.04 -18.99
CA LEU A 285 -6.57 1.26 -19.38
C LEU A 285 -6.60 1.48 -20.89
N ASP A 286 -6.20 0.47 -21.67
CA ASP A 286 -6.19 0.57 -23.13
C ASP A 286 -7.58 0.74 -23.72
N GLN A 287 -8.53 -0.10 -23.30
CA GLN A 287 -9.91 -0.03 -23.74
C GLN A 287 -10.56 1.30 -23.34
N TYR A 288 -10.29 1.79 -22.13
CA TYR A 288 -10.73 3.12 -21.68
C TYR A 288 -10.14 4.25 -22.56
N LEU A 289 -8.87 4.16 -22.94
CA LEU A 289 -8.23 5.20 -23.77
C LEU A 289 -8.76 5.23 -25.21
N ASN A 290 -9.30 4.11 -25.70
CA ASN A 290 -9.93 4.00 -27.01
C ASN A 290 -11.41 4.37 -26.95
N ASN A 291 -12.11 3.95 -25.89
CA ASN A 291 -13.51 4.24 -25.61
C ASN A 291 -13.66 4.78 -24.19
N PRO A 292 -13.45 6.10 -23.98
CA PRO A 292 -13.60 6.73 -22.68
C PRO A 292 -15.02 6.60 -22.14
N TRP A 293 -15.16 6.71 -20.83
CA TRP A 293 -16.49 6.78 -20.22
C TRP A 293 -17.16 8.11 -20.54
N ASP A 294 -18.47 8.16 -20.29
CA ASP A 294 -19.27 9.36 -20.45
C ASP A 294 -18.68 10.52 -19.64
N ASN A 295 -18.88 11.74 -20.13
CA ASN A 295 -18.36 12.93 -19.49
C ASN A 295 -18.86 13.03 -18.05
N ASN A 296 -17.96 13.45 -17.17
CA ASN A 296 -18.29 13.64 -15.77
C ASN A 296 -19.24 14.83 -15.59
N PRO A 297 -20.21 14.74 -14.67
CA PRO A 297 -21.13 15.85 -14.38
C PRO A 297 -20.45 17.04 -13.71
N TYR A 298 -19.33 16.82 -13.00
CA TYR A 298 -18.56 17.87 -12.34
C TYR A 298 -17.07 17.54 -12.23
N PHE A 299 -16.27 18.55 -11.87
CA PHE A 299 -14.82 18.43 -11.73
C PHE A 299 -14.43 17.51 -10.57
N GLY A 300 -13.52 16.57 -10.81
CA GLY A 300 -13.08 15.64 -9.77
C GLY A 300 -14.16 14.63 -9.36
N PHE A 301 -15.03 14.23 -10.30
CA PHE A 301 -16.15 13.32 -10.06
C PHE A 301 -15.73 12.04 -9.34
N TYR A 302 -14.65 11.40 -9.79
CA TYR A 302 -14.14 10.18 -9.17
C TYR A 302 -13.11 10.45 -8.08
N THR A 303 -12.20 11.40 -8.30
CA THR A 303 -11.01 11.61 -7.46
C THR A 303 -11.25 12.56 -6.27
N LEU A 304 -12.25 13.45 -6.34
CA LEU A 304 -12.61 14.37 -5.24
C LEU A 304 -13.91 13.98 -4.53
N LYS A 305 -14.49 12.80 -4.83
CA LYS A 305 -15.70 12.32 -4.17
C LYS A 305 -15.64 12.45 -2.64
N GLY A 306 -14.59 11.90 -2.01
CA GLY A 306 -14.40 11.99 -0.56
C GLY A 306 -14.25 13.43 -0.04
N THR A 307 -13.77 14.36 -0.86
CA THR A 307 -13.75 15.79 -0.51
C THR A 307 -15.17 16.37 -0.52
N TYR A 308 -15.97 16.09 -1.55
CA TYR A 308 -17.35 16.56 -1.62
C TYR A 308 -18.20 15.97 -0.48
N ASP A 309 -18.07 14.66 -0.22
CA ASP A 309 -18.71 13.96 0.90
C ASP A 309 -18.36 14.62 2.23
N PHE A 310 -17.07 14.95 2.46
CA PHE A 310 -16.60 15.57 3.70
C PHE A 310 -17.20 16.96 3.95
N PHE A 311 -17.38 17.76 2.90
CA PHE A 311 -18.00 19.08 2.99
C PHE A 311 -19.54 19.05 2.93
N GLY A 312 -20.15 17.87 2.80
CA GLY A 312 -21.60 17.72 2.70
C GLY A 312 -22.18 18.34 1.42
N ILE A 313 -21.37 18.47 0.38
CA ILE A 313 -21.81 19.01 -0.92
C ILE A 313 -22.62 17.91 -1.60
N LYS A 314 -23.90 18.17 -1.91
CA LYS A 314 -24.72 17.21 -2.66
C LYS A 314 -24.13 16.99 -4.05
N HIS A 315 -23.91 15.74 -4.40
CA HIS A 315 -23.40 15.35 -5.70
C HIS A 315 -23.98 13.99 -6.12
N ASP A 316 -23.90 13.68 -7.42
CA ASP A 316 -24.38 12.40 -7.93
C ASP A 316 -23.60 11.24 -7.30
N SER A 317 -24.32 10.20 -6.89
CA SER A 317 -23.72 9.03 -6.25
C SER A 317 -23.07 8.15 -7.30
N VAL A 318 -21.74 8.16 -7.37
CA VAL A 318 -20.98 7.08 -8.03
C VAL A 318 -21.00 5.87 -7.11
N ALA A 319 -21.45 4.72 -7.63
CA ALA A 319 -21.33 3.45 -6.91
C ALA A 319 -19.86 3.27 -6.47
N PRO A 320 -19.58 3.17 -5.17
CA PRO A 320 -18.28 3.52 -4.62
C PRO A 320 -17.11 2.63 -5.10
N HIS A 321 -17.36 1.42 -5.62
CA HIS A 321 -16.27 0.51 -6.00
C HIS A 321 -16.49 -0.37 -7.24
N HIS A 322 -17.51 -0.12 -8.07
CA HIS A 322 -17.67 -0.82 -9.35
C HIS A 322 -17.45 0.14 -10.52
N LEU A 323 -16.19 0.22 -10.95
CA LEU A 323 -15.88 0.79 -12.27
C LEU A 323 -16.56 -0.05 -13.36
N LYS A 324 -16.79 0.53 -14.53
CA LYS A 324 -17.48 -0.15 -15.64
C LYS A 324 -16.77 -1.47 -15.95
N PHE A 325 -17.53 -2.56 -16.13
CA PHE A 325 -16.93 -3.83 -16.53
C PHE A 325 -16.46 -3.78 -17.98
N PHE A 326 -15.41 -4.53 -18.26
CA PHE A 326 -14.88 -4.70 -19.60
C PHE A 326 -14.44 -6.15 -19.83
N SER A 327 -14.39 -6.55 -21.11
CA SER A 327 -14.13 -7.94 -21.52
C SER A 327 -12.79 -8.06 -22.25
N TYR A 328 -12.11 -9.20 -22.09
CA TYR A 328 -10.85 -9.52 -22.77
C TYR A 328 -10.70 -11.03 -23.03
N GLY A 329 -9.67 -11.43 -23.78
CA GLY A 329 -9.48 -12.83 -24.20
C GLY A 329 -10.65 -13.35 -25.03
N ASP A 330 -10.97 -12.64 -26.12
CA ASP A 330 -12.09 -12.92 -27.03
C ASP A 330 -13.47 -12.99 -26.33
N GLY A 331 -13.63 -12.25 -25.22
CA GLY A 331 -14.86 -12.20 -24.44
C GLY A 331 -14.97 -13.27 -23.35
N THR A 332 -13.97 -14.13 -23.20
CA THR A 332 -13.94 -15.21 -22.19
C THR A 332 -13.83 -14.67 -20.77
N TYR A 333 -13.16 -13.53 -20.59
CA TYR A 333 -12.89 -12.95 -19.28
C TYR A 333 -13.50 -11.57 -19.15
N SER A 334 -13.95 -11.23 -17.94
CA SER A 334 -14.44 -9.90 -17.57
C SER A 334 -13.73 -9.36 -16.34
N SER A 335 -13.55 -8.05 -16.28
CA SER A 335 -12.93 -7.36 -15.16
C SER A 335 -13.47 -5.94 -15.02
N ASN A 336 -13.35 -5.38 -13.83
CA ASN A 336 -13.60 -3.96 -13.54
C ASN A 336 -12.39 -3.30 -12.87
N ILE A 337 -11.23 -3.97 -12.95
CA ILE A 337 -9.98 -3.52 -12.34
C ILE A 337 -9.29 -2.62 -13.37
N TYR A 338 -9.04 -1.36 -12.98
CA TYR A 338 -8.35 -0.38 -13.82
C TYR A 338 -7.09 0.12 -13.13
N THR A 339 -6.08 0.47 -13.92
CA THR A 339 -4.88 1.12 -13.40
C THR A 339 -5.24 2.42 -12.68
N SER A 340 -4.35 2.87 -11.79
CA SER A 340 -4.53 4.15 -11.11
C SER A 340 -4.55 5.37 -12.05
N LEU A 341 -4.26 5.21 -13.34
CA LEU A 341 -4.23 6.31 -14.30
C LEU A 341 -5.63 6.71 -14.78
N VAL A 342 -6.61 5.80 -14.75
CA VAL A 342 -7.91 6.02 -15.39
C VAL A 342 -8.71 7.14 -14.74
N LEU A 343 -8.93 7.09 -13.43
CA LEU A 343 -9.74 8.10 -12.72
C LEU A 343 -9.20 9.54 -12.86
N PRO A 344 -7.88 9.80 -12.70
CA PRO A 344 -7.37 11.15 -12.94
C PRO A 344 -7.37 11.54 -14.43
N ILE A 345 -7.31 10.60 -15.38
CA ILE A 345 -7.52 10.94 -16.80
C ILE A 345 -8.98 11.32 -17.04
N GLN A 346 -9.92 10.59 -16.44
CA GLN A 346 -11.36 10.86 -16.56
C GLN A 346 -11.72 12.24 -15.99
N ASP A 347 -11.15 12.60 -14.84
CA ASP A 347 -11.44 13.88 -14.18
C ASP A 347 -10.67 15.08 -14.77
N TYR A 348 -9.42 14.88 -15.19
CA TYR A 348 -8.49 15.98 -15.49
C TYR A 348 -7.81 15.89 -16.86
N GLY A 349 -8.14 14.89 -17.66
CA GLY A 349 -7.43 14.55 -18.89
C GLY A 349 -6.02 14.01 -18.64
N ILE A 350 -5.34 13.62 -19.73
CA ILE A 350 -3.99 13.03 -19.67
C ILE A 350 -2.99 14.03 -19.04
N ILE A 351 -3.06 15.30 -19.41
CA ILE A 351 -2.14 16.33 -18.89
C ILE A 351 -2.34 16.51 -17.38
N GLY A 352 -3.60 16.63 -16.91
CA GLY A 352 -3.90 16.74 -15.49
C GLY A 352 -3.44 15.52 -14.69
N MET A 353 -3.60 14.31 -15.25
CA MET A 353 -3.04 13.09 -14.66
C MET A 353 -1.52 13.14 -14.56
N LEU A 354 -0.80 13.57 -15.59
CA LEU A 354 0.66 13.66 -15.54
C LEU A 354 1.14 14.67 -14.49
N ILE A 355 0.48 15.84 -14.40
CA ILE A 355 0.78 16.85 -13.38
C ILE A 355 0.52 16.30 -11.97
N SER A 356 -0.57 15.56 -11.77
CA SER A 356 -0.88 14.98 -10.45
C SER A 356 0.20 13.98 -10.01
N ARG A 357 0.72 13.15 -10.93
CA ARG A 357 1.85 12.22 -10.65
C ARG A 357 3.11 12.97 -10.21
N MET A 358 3.39 14.11 -10.84
CA MET A 358 4.52 14.97 -10.45
C MET A 358 4.34 15.54 -9.03
N ILE A 359 3.16 16.08 -8.70
CA ILE A 359 2.86 16.67 -7.38
C ILE A 359 2.92 15.60 -6.27
N ILE A 360 2.34 14.43 -6.52
CA ILE A 360 2.36 13.31 -5.58
C ILE A 360 3.79 12.84 -5.34
N SER A 361 4.57 12.66 -6.41
CA SER A 361 5.98 12.23 -6.30
C SER A 361 6.84 13.22 -5.53
N PHE A 362 6.62 14.51 -5.77
CA PHE A 362 7.28 15.57 -5.02
C PHE A 362 7.00 15.47 -3.51
N THR A 363 5.73 15.29 -3.15
CA THR A 363 5.29 15.20 -1.75
C THR A 363 5.82 13.92 -1.08
N CYS A 364 5.68 12.79 -1.76
CA CYS A 364 6.19 11.48 -1.33
C CYS A 364 7.70 11.53 -1.05
N THR A 365 8.46 12.12 -1.98
CA THR A 365 9.91 12.26 -1.87
C THR A 365 10.32 13.09 -0.65
N LYS A 366 9.59 14.17 -0.34
CA LYS A 366 9.84 14.97 0.87
C LYS A 366 9.62 14.14 2.14
N ILE A 367 8.54 13.37 2.19
CA ILE A 367 8.22 12.51 3.33
C ILE A 367 9.30 11.43 3.48
N PHE A 368 9.63 10.69 2.42
CA PHE A 368 10.68 9.66 2.44
C PHE A 368 12.02 10.18 2.93
N ASN A 369 12.50 11.31 2.39
CA ASN A 369 13.76 11.90 2.84
C ASN A 369 13.66 12.36 4.30
N ARG A 370 12.53 12.93 4.72
CA ARG A 370 12.32 13.34 6.11
C ARG A 370 12.35 12.13 7.05
N THR A 371 11.71 11.03 6.69
CA THR A 371 11.73 9.76 7.46
C THR A 371 13.16 9.27 7.67
N ILE A 372 13.99 9.26 6.62
CA ILE A 372 15.39 8.83 6.73
C ILE A 372 16.19 9.75 7.67
N LEU A 373 15.91 11.04 7.70
CA LEU A 373 16.68 12.01 8.49
C LEU A 373 16.19 12.18 9.93
N GLU A 374 14.94 11.83 10.23
CA GLU A 374 14.34 12.06 11.54
C GLU A 374 14.95 11.16 12.63
N LYS A 375 15.03 11.69 13.86
CA LYS A 375 15.44 10.93 15.04
C LYS A 375 14.27 10.13 15.60
N ILE A 376 14.55 9.02 16.29
CA ILE A 376 13.53 8.20 16.95
C ILE A 376 12.73 9.09 17.93
N SER A 377 11.46 9.27 17.62
CA SER A 377 10.51 10.16 18.30
C SER A 377 9.09 9.85 17.81
N ASN A 378 8.06 10.41 18.44
CA ASN A 378 6.67 10.29 17.98
C ASN A 378 6.49 10.71 16.51
N LYS A 379 7.19 11.77 16.10
CA LYS A 379 7.20 12.24 14.70
C LYS A 379 7.78 11.20 13.74
N MET A 380 8.78 10.44 14.16
CA MET A 380 9.37 9.39 13.34
C MET A 380 8.37 8.26 13.07
N PHE A 381 7.61 7.84 14.09
CA PHE A 381 6.57 6.82 13.91
C PHE A 381 5.50 7.27 12.92
N LEU A 382 5.03 8.53 13.02
CA LEU A 382 4.10 9.11 12.05
C LEU A 382 4.69 9.10 10.62
N LEU A 383 5.95 9.51 10.47
CA LEU A 383 6.63 9.55 9.17
C LEU A 383 6.80 8.15 8.54
N ILE A 384 7.04 7.10 9.36
CA ILE A 384 7.10 5.71 8.88
C ILE A 384 5.75 5.26 8.35
N ILE A 385 4.68 5.53 9.10
CA ILE A 385 3.30 5.18 8.70
C ILE A 385 2.98 5.86 7.38
N MET A 386 3.19 7.18 7.29
CA MET A 386 3.00 7.92 6.05
C MET A 386 3.85 7.36 4.90
N SER A 387 5.12 7.05 5.14
CA SER A 387 6.00 6.47 4.11
C SER A 387 5.51 5.10 3.63
N SER A 388 4.96 4.30 4.53
CA SER A 388 4.39 2.98 4.23
C SER A 388 3.14 3.10 3.36
N LEU A 389 2.28 4.09 3.64
CA LEU A 389 1.12 4.41 2.81
C LEU A 389 1.51 4.85 1.41
N PHE A 390 2.43 5.80 1.28
CA PHE A 390 2.89 6.26 -0.04
C PHE A 390 3.54 5.11 -0.84
N GLY A 391 4.37 4.28 -0.19
CA GLY A 391 4.94 3.08 -0.82
C GLY A 391 3.85 2.13 -1.34
N TYR A 392 2.83 1.84 -0.51
CA TYR A 392 1.68 1.04 -0.90
C TYR A 392 0.92 1.63 -2.10
N MET A 393 0.70 2.95 -2.13
CA MET A 393 0.02 3.61 -3.27
C MET A 393 0.79 3.39 -4.58
N TYR A 394 2.11 3.63 -4.57
CA TYR A 394 2.94 3.46 -5.77
C TYR A 394 2.98 2.02 -6.28
N ILE A 395 2.86 1.03 -5.39
CA ILE A 395 2.89 -0.37 -5.80
C ILE A 395 1.55 -0.81 -6.38
N ASN A 396 0.45 -0.23 -5.91
CA ASN A 396 -0.87 -0.48 -6.49
C ASN A 396 -1.14 0.32 -7.77
N THR A 397 -0.23 1.19 -8.23
CA THR A 397 -0.40 2.01 -9.44
C THR A 397 -0.89 1.21 -10.66
N PRO A 398 -0.41 -0.01 -10.93
CA PRO A 398 -0.92 -0.82 -12.04
C PRO A 398 -2.26 -1.50 -11.76
N ILE A 399 -2.69 -1.64 -10.50
CA ILE A 399 -3.90 -2.41 -10.12
C ILE A 399 -5.10 -1.52 -9.85
N ALA A 400 -4.92 -0.44 -9.09
CA ALA A 400 -6.01 0.38 -8.58
C ALA A 400 -5.52 1.77 -8.20
N ASP A 401 -6.38 2.78 -8.35
CA ASP A 401 -6.07 4.10 -7.83
C ASP A 401 -6.24 4.15 -6.30
N ARG A 402 -5.10 4.11 -5.60
CA ARG A 402 -5.04 4.35 -4.16
C ARG A 402 -4.63 5.78 -3.82
N PHE A 403 -4.29 6.62 -4.79
CA PHE A 403 -3.81 7.97 -4.49
C PHE A 403 -4.94 8.88 -4.02
N TYR A 404 -6.06 8.92 -4.74
CA TYR A 404 -7.18 9.79 -4.36
C TYR A 404 -7.78 9.40 -3.01
N GLY A 405 -8.02 8.10 -2.76
CA GLY A 405 -8.63 7.63 -1.52
C GLY A 405 -7.79 7.94 -0.27
N TYR A 406 -6.47 8.06 -0.41
CA TYR A 406 -5.59 8.37 0.72
C TYR A 406 -5.12 9.83 0.80
N LEU A 407 -5.07 10.56 -0.33
CA LEU A 407 -4.53 11.93 -0.38
C LEU A 407 -5.58 13.01 -0.66
N LEU A 408 -6.67 12.65 -1.33
CA LEU A 408 -7.74 13.58 -1.70
C LEU A 408 -9.02 13.35 -0.89
N SER A 409 -9.02 12.37 0.01
CA SER A 409 -10.10 12.12 0.96
C SER A 409 -9.73 12.75 2.32
N PRO A 410 -10.39 13.84 2.75
CA PRO A 410 -10.04 14.54 3.99
C PRO A 410 -10.15 13.66 5.23
N ASP A 411 -11.15 12.77 5.29
CA ASP A 411 -11.33 11.75 6.33
C ASP A 411 -10.08 10.88 6.48
N THR A 412 -9.53 10.41 5.36
CA THR A 412 -8.39 9.49 5.34
C THR A 412 -7.08 10.25 5.64
N LEU A 413 -6.96 11.48 5.16
CA LEU A 413 -5.86 12.37 5.55
C LEU A 413 -5.86 12.63 7.06
N ILE A 414 -7.00 13.02 7.65
CA ILE A 414 -7.15 13.26 9.09
C ILE A 414 -6.83 11.98 9.87
N LYS A 415 -7.33 10.82 9.40
CA LYS A 415 -7.02 9.50 9.97
C LYS A 415 -5.52 9.27 10.06
N TYR A 416 -4.79 9.40 8.94
CA TYR A 416 -3.36 9.03 8.92
C TYR A 416 -2.42 10.13 9.41
N THR A 417 -2.88 11.36 9.61
CA THR A 417 -2.08 12.48 10.13
C THR A 417 -2.44 12.83 11.57
N VAL A 418 -3.55 13.53 11.79
CA VAL A 418 -3.95 14.07 13.09
C VAL A 418 -4.28 12.95 14.07
N TYR A 419 -5.13 12.01 13.68
CA TYR A 419 -5.54 10.92 14.57
C TYR A 419 -4.37 10.00 14.90
N THR A 420 -3.58 9.60 13.90
CA THR A 420 -2.33 8.86 14.12
C THR A 420 -1.38 9.58 15.07
N TYR A 421 -1.20 10.89 14.92
CA TYR A 421 -0.32 11.66 15.80
C TYR A 421 -0.82 11.68 17.25
N ILE A 422 -2.13 11.85 17.46
CA ILE A 422 -2.77 11.77 18.78
C ILE A 422 -2.53 10.39 19.40
N VAL A 423 -2.82 9.31 18.67
CA VAL A 423 -2.62 7.94 19.16
C VAL A 423 -1.16 7.67 19.53
N ILE A 424 -0.21 8.10 18.70
CA ILE A 424 1.22 7.94 19.00
C ILE A 424 1.59 8.73 20.27
N CYS A 425 1.15 9.98 20.39
CA CYS A 425 1.53 10.83 21.51
C CYS A 425 0.96 10.36 22.85
N PHE A 426 -0.30 9.88 22.87
CA PHE A 426 -0.98 9.53 24.11
C PHE A 426 -0.95 8.04 24.43
N LEU A 427 -0.94 7.16 23.42
CA LEU A 427 -1.08 5.71 23.60
C LEU A 427 0.20 4.93 23.30
N LEU A 428 1.13 5.41 22.47
CA LEU A 428 2.38 4.68 22.21
C LEU A 428 3.40 4.91 23.33
N LYS A 429 3.45 3.97 24.30
CA LYS A 429 4.40 3.99 25.41
C LYS A 429 5.68 3.22 25.05
N TYR A 430 6.81 3.90 25.06
CA TYR A 430 8.14 3.29 24.87
C TYR A 430 9.23 4.04 25.65
N LYS A 431 10.33 3.35 25.98
CA LYS A 431 11.54 3.93 26.56
C LYS A 431 12.72 3.68 25.62
N LEU A 432 13.58 4.69 25.47
CA LEU A 432 14.83 4.58 24.72
C LEU A 432 15.97 4.30 25.72
N ILE A 433 16.69 3.20 25.52
CA ILE A 433 17.83 2.80 26.33
C ILE A 433 19.08 2.88 25.46
N ILE A 434 20.17 3.45 25.97
CA ILE A 434 21.44 3.63 25.25
C ILE A 434 22.35 2.42 25.52
N GLU A 435 23.15 2.04 24.53
CA GLU A 435 24.05 0.87 24.53
C GLU A 435 25.10 0.89 25.67
N GLU A 436 25.42 2.05 26.26
CA GLU A 436 26.34 2.19 27.40
C GLU A 436 25.83 1.52 28.71
N ASP A 437 24.52 1.23 28.81
CA ASP A 437 23.91 0.57 29.98
C ASP A 437 23.73 -0.96 29.82
N THR A 438 24.09 -1.54 28.67
CA THR A 438 23.86 -2.96 28.39
C THR A 438 25.08 -3.84 28.63
N ASN A 439 25.54 -3.87 29.90
CA ASN A 439 26.09 -5.08 30.52
C ASN A 439 24.95 -5.78 31.28
N LEU A 440 23.93 -6.24 30.54
CA LEU A 440 22.87 -7.07 31.11
C LEU A 440 23.07 -8.47 30.54
N GLU A 441 23.76 -9.28 31.35
CA GLU A 441 23.92 -10.73 31.21
C GLU A 441 22.57 -11.46 31.11
#